data_AF-A0A1F4QXC8-F1
#
_entry.id   AF-A0A1F4QXC8-F1
#
_cell.length_a   1.000
_cell.length_b   1.000
_cell.length_c   1.000
_cell.angle_alpha   90.00
_cell.angle_beta   90.00
_cell.angle_gamma   90.00
#
_symmetry.space_group_name_H-M   'P 1'
#
loop_
_entity.id
_entity.type
_entity.pdbx_description
1 polymer ?
#
loop_
_entity_poly.entity_id
_entity_poly.type
_entity_poly.pdbx_seq_one_letter_code
_entity_poly.pdbx_strand_id
1 'polypeptide(L)'
;MPAKPTPRTIRRSVALPRQLVEEASAFAPKEPRQNLNRLVTAALKEFSARQRERAFAEAMAQMAADPAIQRVCAGISKEFASAERDGLGDD
;
A
#
# COMPACT_ATOMS: atom_id res chain seq x y z
N MET A 1 -25.24 -6.38 32.17
CA MET A 1 -23.90 -5.75 32.13
C MET A 1 -23.41 -5.78 30.69
N PRO A 2 -23.04 -4.64 30.07
CA PRO A 2 -22.56 -4.65 28.69
C PRO A 2 -21.19 -5.36 28.60
N ALA A 3 -21.03 -6.24 27.61
CA ALA A 3 -19.82 -7.03 27.40
C ALA A 3 -18.62 -6.12 27.08
N LYS A 4 -17.50 -6.36 27.76
CA LYS A 4 -16.24 -5.64 27.54
C LYS A 4 -15.71 -5.96 26.13
N PRO A 5 -15.37 -4.97 25.28
CA PRO A 5 -14.84 -5.24 23.95
C PRO A 5 -13.53 -6.03 24.09
N THR A 6 -13.46 -7.20 23.45
CA THR A 6 -12.27 -8.05 23.49
C THR A 6 -11.13 -7.38 22.71
N PRO A 7 -9.90 -7.37 23.26
CA PRO A 7 -8.76 -6.81 22.56
C PRO A 7 -8.52 -7.61 21.27
N ARG A 8 -8.52 -6.89 20.14
CA ARG A 8 -8.52 -7.41 18.77
C ARG A 8 -7.11 -7.84 18.30
N THR A 9 -6.36 -8.49 19.18
CA THR A 9 -4.96 -8.89 18.94
C THR A 9 -4.85 -10.40 18.85
N ILE A 10 -4.32 -10.90 17.74
CA ILE A 10 -4.05 -12.33 17.54
C ILE A 10 -2.63 -12.63 18.04
N ARG A 11 -2.50 -13.61 18.94
CA ARG A 11 -1.19 -14.15 19.38
C ARG A 11 -0.94 -15.50 18.73
N ARG A 12 0.17 -15.64 18.01
CA ARG A 12 0.60 -16.88 17.34
C ARG A 12 2.08 -17.11 17.57
N SER A 13 2.46 -18.37 17.71
CA SER A 13 3.86 -18.81 17.68
C SER A 13 4.19 -19.23 16.26
N VAL A 14 5.37 -18.82 15.78
CA VAL A 14 5.84 -19.12 14.42
C VAL A 14 7.30 -19.53 14.52
N ALA A 15 7.68 -20.57 13.79
CA ALA A 15 9.09 -20.94 13.65
C ALA A 15 9.73 -20.04 12.59
N LEU A 16 10.72 -19.25 12.99
CA LEU A 16 11.47 -18.37 12.09
C LEU A 16 12.93 -18.83 12.02
N PRO A 17 13.58 -18.78 10.85
CA PRO A 17 15.01 -19.01 10.74
C PRO A 17 15.79 -18.03 11.62
N ARG A 18 16.75 -18.55 12.39
CA ARG A 18 17.56 -17.73 13.30
C ARG A 18 18.30 -16.62 12.57
N GLN A 19 18.94 -16.95 11.44
CA GLN A 19 19.68 -16.00 10.61
C GLN A 19 18.80 -14.82 10.16
N LEU A 20 17.57 -15.09 9.74
CA LEU A 20 16.61 -14.07 9.33
C LEU A 20 16.29 -13.09 10.48
N VAL A 21 16.10 -13.61 11.69
CA VAL A 21 15.81 -12.77 12.86
C VAL A 21 17.01 -11.92 13.25
N GLU A 22 18.21 -12.49 13.20
CA GLU A 22 19.46 -11.79 13.50
C GLU A 22 19.73 -10.66 12.50
N GLU A 23 19.61 -10.93 11.20
CA GLU A 23 19.75 -9.93 10.13
C GLU A 23 18.73 -8.81 10.29
N ALA A 24 17.44 -9.15 10.42
CA ALA A 24 16.40 -8.15 10.58
C ALA A 24 16.62 -7.28 11.83
N SER A 25 17.14 -7.86 12.91
CA SER A 25 17.47 -7.11 14.13
C SER A 25 18.70 -6.20 13.93
N ALA A 26 19.72 -6.64 13.19
CA ALA A 26 20.91 -5.83 12.92
C ALA A 26 20.55 -4.54 12.17
N PHE A 27 19.62 -4.61 11.21
CA PHE A 27 19.21 -3.47 10.38
C PHE A 27 18.02 -2.67 10.94
N ALA A 28 17.28 -3.19 11.91
CA ALA A 28 16.14 -2.48 12.48
C ALA A 28 16.54 -1.16 13.18
N PRO A 29 15.66 -0.15 13.29
CA PRO A 29 15.92 1.01 14.14
C PRO A 29 15.97 0.63 15.63
N LYS A 30 16.59 1.48 16.48
CA LYS A 30 16.85 1.17 17.90
C LYS A 30 15.59 0.78 18.69
N GLU A 31 14.43 1.34 18.37
CA GLU A 31 13.16 1.07 19.06
C GLU A 31 12.55 -0.31 18.79
N PRO A 32 12.46 -0.81 17.54
CA PRO A 32 11.98 -2.18 17.27
C PRO A 32 13.04 -3.27 17.51
N ARG A 33 14.34 -2.94 17.54
CA ARG A 33 15.43 -3.91 17.79
C ARG A 33 15.25 -4.75 19.05
N GLN A 34 14.71 -4.15 20.11
CA GLN A 34 14.59 -4.79 21.41
C GLN A 34 13.31 -5.62 21.56
N ASN A 35 12.40 -5.59 20.57
CA ASN A 35 11.11 -6.26 20.64
C ASN A 35 10.74 -6.87 19.29
N LEU A 36 10.89 -8.20 19.19
CA LEU A 36 10.57 -8.96 17.98
C LEU A 36 9.12 -8.75 17.51
N ASN A 37 8.16 -8.57 18.43
CA ASN A 37 6.78 -8.30 18.02
C ASN A 37 6.64 -6.95 17.31
N ARG A 38 7.41 -5.92 17.71
CA ARG A 38 7.41 -4.61 17.02
C ARG A 38 8.04 -4.73 15.64
N LEU A 39 9.13 -5.49 15.52
CA LEU A 39 9.79 -5.78 14.26
C LEU A 39 8.84 -6.51 13.29
N VAL A 40 8.22 -7.60 13.75
CA VAL A 40 7.24 -8.37 12.95
C VAL A 40 6.05 -7.49 12.57
N THR A 41 5.54 -6.67 13.48
CA THR A 41 4.43 -5.75 13.18
C THR A 41 4.80 -4.75 12.09
N ALA A 42 6.01 -4.16 12.15
CA ALA A 42 6.48 -3.23 11.13
C ALA A 42 6.61 -3.93 9.76
N ALA A 43 7.23 -5.11 9.72
CA ALA A 43 7.40 -5.89 8.50
C ALA A 43 6.05 -6.26 7.86
N LEU A 44 5.06 -6.69 8.66
CA LEU A 44 3.73 -7.03 8.16
C LEU A 44 2.97 -5.82 7.61
N LYS A 45 3.12 -4.65 8.24
CA LYS A 45 2.52 -3.40 7.74
C LYS A 45 3.12 -3.02 6.38
N GLU A 46 4.44 -3.04 6.28
CA GLU A 46 5.15 -2.71 5.05
C GLU A 46 4.81 -3.69 3.92
N PHE A 47 4.83 -5.00 4.19
CA PHE A 47 4.42 -6.01 3.24
C PHE A 47 2.98 -5.77 2.74
N SER A 48 2.06 -5.53 3.67
CA SER A 48 0.66 -5.27 3.30
C SER A 48 0.49 -4.00 2.46
N ALA A 49 1.24 -2.93 2.77
CA ALA A 49 1.22 -1.70 2.00
C ALA A 49 1.71 -1.93 0.56
N ARG A 50 2.85 -2.60 0.40
CA ARG A 50 3.41 -2.94 -0.92
C ARG A 50 2.47 -3.82 -1.75
N GLN A 51 1.82 -4.80 -1.12
CA GLN A 51 0.88 -5.67 -1.82
C GLN A 51 -0.39 -4.92 -2.25
N ARG A 52 -0.88 -3.97 -1.43
CA ARG A 52 -2.00 -3.10 -1.82
C ARG A 52 -1.64 -2.19 -2.98
N GLU A 53 -0.47 -1.58 -2.95
CA GLU A 53 0.03 -0.72 -4.03
C GLU A 53 0.16 -1.49 -5.35
N ARG A 54 0.71 -2.71 -5.30
CA ARG A 54 0.79 -3.60 -6.47
C ARG A 54 -0.59 -3.95 -7.02
N ALA A 55 -1.50 -4.41 -6.16
CA ALA A 55 -2.86 -4.76 -6.58
C ALA A 55 -3.60 -3.55 -7.16
N PHE A 56 -3.39 -2.35 -6.60
CA PHE A 56 -3.94 -1.12 -7.13
C PHE A 56 -3.34 -0.78 -8.51
N ALA A 57 -2.02 -0.85 -8.66
CA ALA A 57 -1.37 -0.61 -9.95
C ALA A 57 -1.82 -1.59 -11.03
N GLU A 58 -1.98 -2.87 -10.69
CA GLU A 58 -2.53 -3.89 -11.59
C GLU A 58 -3.97 -3.58 -12.00
N ALA A 59 -4.83 -3.21 -11.04
CA ALA A 59 -6.20 -2.82 -11.33
C ALA A 59 -6.28 -1.57 -12.22
N MET A 60 -5.43 -0.58 -11.97
CA MET A 60 -5.33 0.63 -12.80
C MET A 60 -4.84 0.32 -14.21
N ALA A 61 -3.86 -0.58 -14.36
CA ALA A 61 -3.37 -1.01 -15.66
C ALA A 61 -4.45 -1.75 -16.46
N GLN A 62 -5.21 -2.64 -15.80
CA GLN A 62 -6.36 -3.32 -16.42
C GLN A 62 -7.44 -2.33 -16.86
N MET A 63 -7.77 -1.36 -16.00
CA MET A 63 -8.74 -0.30 -16.30
C MET A 63 -8.29 0.56 -17.49
N ALA A 64 -7.00 0.94 -17.54
CA ALA A 64 -6.44 1.73 -18.64
C ALA A 64 -6.40 0.94 -19.96
N ALA A 65 -6.26 -0.38 -19.90
CA ALA A 65 -6.29 -1.25 -21.08
C ALA A 65 -7.71 -1.53 -21.60
N ASP A 66 -8.76 -1.21 -20.84
CA ASP A 66 -10.15 -1.44 -21.25
C ASP A 66 -10.54 -0.50 -22.42
N PRO A 67 -10.88 -1.04 -23.61
CA PRO A 67 -11.24 -0.24 -24.77
C PRO A 67 -12.49 0.63 -24.59
N ALA A 68 -13.43 0.23 -23.71
CA ALA A 68 -14.61 1.04 -23.42
C ALA A 68 -14.24 2.27 -22.59
N ILE A 69 -13.36 2.11 -21.61
CA ILE A 69 -12.84 3.21 -20.80
C ILE A 69 -12.00 4.13 -21.66
N GLN A 70 -11.13 3.60 -22.52
CA GLN A 70 -10.35 4.40 -23.47
C GLN A 70 -11.24 5.27 -24.37
N ARG A 71 -12.37 4.72 -24.86
CA ARG A 71 -13.33 5.47 -25.68
C ARG A 71 -13.98 6.61 -24.91
N VAL A 72 -14.41 6.36 -23.68
CA VAL A 72 -15.00 7.40 -22.82
C VAL A 72 -13.97 8.48 -22.48
N CYS A 73 -12.77 8.08 -22.05
CA CYS A 73 -11.67 9.00 -21.77
C CYS A 73 -11.30 9.86 -22.99
N ALA A 74 -11.19 9.26 -24.18
CA ALA A 74 -10.92 10.01 -25.41
C ALA A 74 -12.04 11.02 -25.75
N GLY A 75 -13.30 10.65 -25.48
CA GLY A 75 -14.44 11.56 -25.62
C GLY A 75 -14.31 12.77 -24.69
N ILE A 76 -14.05 12.52 -23.40
CA ILE A 76 -13.86 13.56 -22.38
C ILE A 76 -12.66 14.45 -22.74
N SER A 77 -11.50 13.88 -23.04
CA SER A 77 -10.30 14.65 -23.42
C SER A 77 -10.55 15.54 -24.64
N LYS A 78 -11.36 15.08 -25.61
CA LYS A 78 -11.74 15.90 -26.77
C LYS A 78 -12.68 17.04 -26.39
N GLU A 79 -13.67 16.78 -25.53
CA GLU A 79 -14.65 17.77 -25.09
C GLU A 79 -13.98 18.91 -24.29
N PHE A 80 -13.01 18.57 -23.45
CA PHE A 80 -12.32 19.52 -22.57
C PHE A 80 -10.98 20.02 -23.11
N ALA A 81 -10.63 19.69 -24.37
CA ALA A 81 -9.34 20.04 -24.97
C ALA A 81 -9.03 21.55 -24.93
N SER A 82 -10.06 22.42 -25.03
CA SER A 82 -9.87 23.87 -24.96
C SER A 82 -9.52 24.36 -23.54
N ALA A 83 -9.95 23.63 -22.52
CA ALA A 83 -9.73 23.99 -21.11
C ALA A 83 -8.38 23.48 -20.57
N GLU A 84 -7.68 22.61 -21.30
CA GLU A 84 -6.35 22.08 -20.91
C GLU A 84 -5.28 23.18 -20.76
N ARG A 85 -5.47 24.34 -21.39
CA ARG A 85 -4.57 25.50 -21.29
C ARG A 85 -5.15 26.65 -20.46
N ASP A 86 -6.34 26.47 -19.88
CA ASP A 86 -6.95 27.51 -19.06
C ASP A 86 -6.07 27.79 -17.82
N GLY A 87 -5.66 29.05 -17.65
CA GLY A 87 -4.83 29.48 -16.52
C GLY A 87 -3.32 29.30 -16.69
N LEU A 88 -2.85 28.77 -17.82
CA LEU A 88 -1.44 28.84 -18.23
C LEU A 88 -1.26 30.09 -19.10
N GLY A 89 -0.74 31.17 -18.53
CA GLY A 89 -0.36 32.37 -19.30
C GLY A 89 0.78 32.05 -20.28
N ASP A 90 0.73 32.60 -21.49
CA ASP A 90 1.79 32.47 -22.51
C ASP A 90 3.00 33.40 -22.22
N ASP A 91 3.54 33.39 -20.99
CA ASP A 91 4.78 34.10 -20.62
C ASP A 91 5.97 33.13 -20.45
#